data_AF-A0A177TJM8-F1
#
_entry.id   AF-A0A177TJM8-F1
#
_cell.length_a   1.000
_cell.length_b   1.000
_cell.length_c   1.000
_cell.angle_alpha   90.00
_cell.angle_beta   90.00
_cell.angle_gamma   90.00
#
_symmetry.space_group_name_H-M   'P 1'
#
loop_
_entity.id
_entity.type
_entity.pdbx_description
1 polymer ?
#
loop_
_entity_poly.entity_id
_entity_poly.type
_entity_poly.pdbx_seq_one_letter_code
_entity_poly.pdbx_strand_id
1 'polypeptide(L)'
;MSGYDLHQKLRTKTVRLLKKKDYAQAISVLHTGATDLLRQKEQGSGCDLAVYLIDVYEQSEAPVNDETRGRLVEILDLTAQDFWRKKVVDAALKWSAKVSGQAGGDPTLRLSVAKLYAREGSFHIAEPHYLAGCIRDGSGAAGQPIDASIEDKTVPEALAELEVNWLKQHAEAAATQEGETREQAVFQRLEAGKFALRAVLPLLAQRALSASQVFLSSFSQLATKQTSKLLIPIQPNPKPYTPQPALANIPSALPDLQIYVTSNPDLNFSQMALGLIAQGAGYKSSRRGAVPLELRNAWISVVRQYQREAPELFEEEEYVGDALTIISSVYFDIAPPRNQGNMLQDMMSSFFGGGGGQSKPTTLALKQAGQPALPKVERQQPVVAAAPTPAAVAAPAAPLDEEELD
;
A
#
# COMPACT_ATOMS: atom_id res chain seq x y z
N MET A 1 -30.58 -24.90 24.97
CA MET A 1 -29.61 -24.40 25.96
C MET A 1 -29.16 -23.04 25.46
N SER A 2 -29.19 -21.99 26.27
CA SER A 2 -28.82 -20.64 25.81
C SER A 2 -27.35 -20.58 25.40
N GLY A 3 -26.99 -19.75 24.42
CA GLY A 3 -25.60 -19.52 24.02
C GLY A 3 -24.72 -19.10 25.20
N TYR A 4 -25.26 -18.28 26.09
CA TYR A 4 -24.61 -17.89 27.34
C TYR A 4 -24.33 -19.07 28.29
N ASP A 5 -25.30 -19.98 28.45
CA ASP A 5 -25.12 -21.16 29.31
C ASP A 5 -24.02 -22.08 28.74
N LEU A 6 -23.96 -22.22 27.42
CA LEU A 6 -22.94 -23.01 26.74
C LEU A 6 -21.56 -22.39 26.92
N HIS A 7 -21.46 -21.08 26.71
CA HIS A 7 -20.26 -20.30 26.93
C HIS A 7 -19.68 -20.50 28.34
N GLN A 8 -20.49 -20.33 29.39
CA GLN A 8 -20.02 -20.48 30.77
C GLN A 8 -19.61 -21.92 31.12
N LYS A 9 -20.35 -22.92 30.61
CA LYS A 9 -19.98 -24.34 30.79
C LYS A 9 -18.66 -24.66 30.11
N LEU A 10 -18.44 -24.16 28.88
CA LEU A 10 -17.19 -24.36 28.15
C LEU A 10 -16.00 -23.72 28.88
N ARG A 11 -16.12 -22.46 29.33
CA ARG A 11 -15.07 -21.81 30.13
C ARG A 11 -14.72 -22.61 31.39
N THR A 12 -15.74 -23.07 32.12
CA THR A 12 -15.53 -23.88 33.34
C THR A 12 -14.84 -25.21 33.03
N LYS A 13 -15.22 -25.87 31.93
CA LYS A 13 -14.57 -27.11 31.47
C LYS A 13 -13.11 -26.86 31.11
N THR A 14 -12.81 -25.79 30.36
CA THR A 14 -11.45 -25.40 30.00
C THR A 14 -10.58 -25.18 31.23
N VAL A 15 -11.05 -24.42 32.24
CA VAL A 15 -10.28 -24.21 33.48
C VAL A 15 -9.92 -25.54 34.16
N ARG A 16 -10.83 -26.52 34.16
CA ARG A 16 -10.55 -27.86 34.73
C ARG A 16 -9.51 -28.63 33.91
N LEU A 17 -9.51 -28.50 32.59
CA LEU A 17 -8.52 -29.11 31.70
C LEU A 17 -7.14 -28.46 31.87
N LEU A 18 -7.08 -27.14 31.99
CA LEU A 18 -5.82 -26.41 32.24
C LEU A 18 -5.19 -26.77 33.58
N LYS A 19 -5.99 -26.97 34.64
CA LYS A 19 -5.50 -27.49 35.93
C LYS A 19 -4.84 -28.87 35.80
N LYS A 20 -5.28 -29.68 34.84
CA LYS A 20 -4.69 -30.99 34.53
C LYS A 20 -3.56 -30.92 33.50
N LYS A 21 -3.22 -29.72 33.01
CA LYS A 21 -2.28 -29.48 31.90
C LYS A 21 -2.67 -30.20 30.61
N ASP A 22 -3.95 -30.51 30.43
CA ASP A 22 -4.46 -31.12 29.20
C ASP A 22 -4.81 -30.02 28.18
N TYR A 23 -3.76 -29.43 27.61
CA TYR A 23 -3.89 -28.32 26.66
C TYR A 23 -4.53 -28.77 25.34
N ALA A 24 -4.25 -29.99 24.89
CA ALA A 24 -4.82 -30.52 23.65
C ALA A 24 -6.35 -30.62 23.71
N GLN A 25 -6.91 -31.18 24.80
CA GLN A 25 -8.37 -31.18 24.97
C GLN A 25 -8.93 -29.77 25.19
N ALA A 26 -8.22 -28.90 25.92
CA ALA A 26 -8.66 -27.52 26.12
C ALA A 26 -8.80 -26.77 24.79
N ILE A 27 -7.80 -26.88 23.92
CA ILE A 27 -7.78 -26.31 22.56
C ILE A 27 -8.96 -26.85 21.74
N SER A 28 -9.17 -28.17 21.73
CA SER A 28 -10.28 -28.79 20.99
C SER A 28 -11.64 -28.30 21.50
N VAL A 29 -11.84 -28.26 22.81
CA VAL A 29 -13.10 -27.81 23.43
C VAL A 29 -13.38 -26.35 23.12
N LEU A 30 -12.36 -25.49 23.20
CA LEU A 30 -12.51 -24.06 22.91
C LEU A 30 -12.78 -23.81 21.42
N HIS A 31 -12.05 -24.49 20.53
CA HIS A 31 -12.24 -24.37 19.10
C HIS A 31 -13.67 -24.76 18.67
N THR A 32 -14.09 -25.99 18.99
CA THR A 32 -15.45 -26.47 18.67
C THR A 32 -16.51 -25.57 19.30
N GLY A 33 -16.30 -25.17 20.56
CA GLY A 33 -17.22 -24.29 21.28
C GLY A 33 -17.36 -22.91 20.63
N ALA A 34 -16.25 -22.30 20.20
CA ALA A 34 -16.25 -21.02 19.52
C ALA A 34 -16.99 -21.12 18.17
N THR A 35 -16.67 -22.13 17.35
CA THR A 35 -17.33 -22.32 16.04
C THR A 35 -18.83 -22.57 16.18
N ASP A 36 -19.26 -23.36 17.18
CA ASP A 36 -20.68 -23.66 17.39
C ASP A 36 -21.48 -22.44 17.82
N LEU A 37 -20.91 -21.60 18.69
CA LEU A 37 -21.54 -20.34 19.12
C LEU A 37 -21.60 -19.33 17.97
N LEU A 38 -20.54 -19.19 17.17
CA LEU A 38 -20.53 -18.31 16.00
C LEU A 38 -21.57 -18.74 14.96
N ARG A 39 -21.72 -20.06 14.71
CA ARG A 39 -22.79 -20.60 13.85
C ARG A 39 -24.19 -20.32 14.37
N GLN A 40 -24.35 -20.21 15.69
CA GLN A 40 -25.59 -19.77 16.35
C GLN A 40 -25.77 -18.25 16.37
N LYS A 41 -24.87 -17.48 15.73
CA LYS A 41 -24.83 -16.01 15.70
C LYS A 41 -24.54 -15.36 17.06
N GLU A 42 -24.03 -16.12 18.04
CA GLU A 42 -23.59 -15.62 19.34
C GLU A 42 -22.18 -15.04 19.24
N GLN A 43 -22.04 -13.91 18.55
CA GLN A 43 -20.74 -13.31 18.17
C GLN A 43 -19.84 -13.04 19.37
N GLY A 44 -20.38 -12.42 20.43
CA GLY A 44 -19.60 -12.07 21.62
C GLY A 44 -19.05 -13.29 22.36
N SER A 45 -19.89 -14.31 22.59
CA SER A 45 -19.48 -15.53 23.27
C SER A 45 -18.52 -16.38 22.44
N GLY A 46 -18.77 -16.51 21.13
CA GLY A 46 -17.88 -17.23 20.22
C GLY A 46 -16.50 -16.59 20.12
N CYS A 47 -16.44 -15.26 19.98
CA CYS A 47 -15.18 -14.52 19.94
C CYS A 47 -14.44 -14.50 21.29
N ASP A 48 -15.14 -14.47 22.43
CA ASP A 48 -14.51 -14.61 23.75
C ASP A 48 -13.82 -15.98 23.89
N LEU A 49 -14.47 -17.06 23.45
CA LEU A 49 -13.84 -18.40 23.45
C LEU A 49 -12.66 -18.47 22.48
N ALA A 50 -12.71 -17.78 21.35
CA ALA A 50 -11.59 -17.67 20.43
C ALA A 50 -10.38 -16.95 21.03
N VAL A 51 -10.61 -15.84 21.75
CA VAL A 51 -9.53 -15.16 22.49
C VAL A 51 -8.98 -16.09 23.58
N TYR A 52 -9.85 -16.81 24.30
CA TYR A 52 -9.39 -17.77 25.30
C TYR A 52 -8.59 -18.92 24.66
N LEU A 53 -8.94 -19.37 23.45
CA LEU A 53 -8.15 -20.35 22.69
C LEU A 53 -6.73 -19.84 22.44
N ILE A 54 -6.58 -18.57 22.04
CA ILE A 54 -5.28 -17.93 21.81
C ILE A 54 -4.47 -17.82 23.12
N ASP A 55 -5.12 -17.48 24.24
CA ASP A 55 -4.46 -17.48 25.55
C ASP A 55 -3.95 -18.88 25.94
N VAL A 56 -4.68 -19.94 25.56
CA VAL A 56 -4.24 -21.33 25.76
C VAL A 56 -3.07 -21.68 24.84
N TYR A 57 -3.03 -21.18 23.60
CA TYR A 57 -1.83 -21.30 22.75
C TYR A 57 -0.61 -20.64 23.40
N GLU A 58 -0.76 -19.45 23.98
CA GLU A 58 0.33 -18.78 24.68
C GLU A 58 0.79 -19.57 25.91
N GLN A 59 -0.14 -20.07 26.73
CA GLN A 59 0.19 -20.87 27.93
C GLN A 59 0.81 -22.24 27.63
N SER A 60 0.48 -22.82 26.47
CA SER A 60 1.02 -24.12 26.03
C SER A 60 2.24 -24.00 25.12
N GLU A 61 2.73 -22.77 24.88
CA GLU A 61 3.83 -22.48 23.97
C GLU A 61 3.60 -23.07 22.57
N ALA A 62 2.35 -23.05 22.10
CA ALA A 62 2.00 -23.61 20.81
C ALA A 62 2.71 -22.84 19.67
N PRO A 63 3.34 -23.55 18.70
CA PRO A 63 4.00 -22.91 17.59
C PRO A 63 2.99 -22.34 16.59
N VAL A 64 3.41 -21.31 15.84
CA VAL A 64 2.66 -20.87 14.64
C VAL A 64 2.92 -21.89 13.53
N ASN A 65 1.87 -22.61 13.13
CA ASN A 65 1.91 -23.64 12.10
C ASN A 65 0.54 -23.75 11.41
N ASP A 66 0.42 -24.66 10.44
CA ASP A 66 -0.81 -24.78 9.64
C ASP A 66 -2.03 -25.19 10.49
N GLU A 67 -1.83 -25.99 11.53
CA GLU A 67 -2.90 -26.48 12.40
C GLU A 67 -3.44 -25.35 13.30
N THR A 68 -2.54 -24.63 13.98
CA THR A 68 -2.92 -23.51 14.86
C THR A 68 -3.52 -22.36 14.06
N ARG A 69 -2.94 -22.06 12.89
CA ARG A 69 -3.46 -21.08 11.93
C ARG A 69 -4.82 -21.49 11.40
N GLY A 70 -4.98 -22.74 10.98
CA GLY A 70 -6.23 -23.26 10.41
C GLY A 70 -7.42 -23.09 11.35
N ARG A 71 -7.25 -23.40 12.64
CA ARG A 71 -8.28 -23.16 13.66
C ARG A 71 -8.66 -21.68 13.79
N LEU A 72 -7.68 -20.78 13.78
CA LEU A 72 -7.95 -19.35 13.88
C LEU A 72 -8.67 -18.82 12.64
N VAL A 73 -8.28 -19.30 11.45
CA VAL A 73 -8.93 -18.94 10.18
C VAL A 73 -10.38 -19.45 10.15
N GLU A 74 -10.64 -20.70 10.53
CA GLU A 74 -12.01 -21.24 10.60
C GLU A 74 -12.91 -20.43 11.53
N ILE A 75 -12.39 -20.04 12.71
CA ILE A 75 -13.13 -19.18 13.63
C ILE A 75 -13.38 -17.80 13.00
N LEU A 76 -12.35 -17.15 12.46
CA LEU A 76 -12.46 -15.81 11.88
C LEU A 76 -13.45 -15.77 10.71
N ASP A 77 -13.50 -16.82 9.90
CA ASP A 77 -14.45 -16.95 8.79
C ASP A 77 -15.92 -16.95 9.22
N LEU A 78 -16.21 -17.31 10.48
CA LEU A 78 -17.57 -17.32 11.06
C LEU A 78 -17.92 -16.04 11.82
N THR A 79 -16.95 -15.16 12.05
CA THR A 79 -17.19 -13.89 12.77
C THR A 79 -17.92 -12.88 11.87
N ALA A 80 -18.72 -11.99 12.47
CA ALA A 80 -19.26 -10.81 11.79
C ALA A 80 -18.21 -9.69 11.74
N GLN A 81 -18.33 -8.77 10.78
CA GLN A 81 -17.44 -7.61 10.68
C GLN A 81 -17.78 -6.55 11.74
N ASP A 82 -17.51 -6.87 13.00
CA ASP A 82 -17.79 -6.02 14.14
C ASP A 82 -16.56 -5.88 15.06
N PHE A 83 -16.78 -5.25 16.21
CA PHE A 83 -15.74 -5.07 17.22
C PHE A 83 -15.19 -6.40 17.77
N TRP A 84 -15.99 -7.46 17.80
CA TRP A 84 -15.57 -8.77 18.31
C TRP A 84 -14.58 -9.44 17.37
N ARG A 85 -14.82 -9.40 16.05
CA ARG A 85 -13.81 -9.86 15.08
C ARG A 85 -12.50 -9.13 15.26
N LYS A 86 -12.53 -7.80 15.40
CA LYS A 86 -11.31 -7.01 15.60
C LYS A 86 -10.51 -7.51 16.81
N LYS A 87 -11.17 -7.81 17.93
CA LYS A 87 -10.52 -8.39 19.12
C LYS A 87 -9.82 -9.71 18.82
N VAL A 88 -10.47 -10.62 18.09
CA VAL A 88 -9.88 -11.92 17.74
C VAL A 88 -8.68 -11.73 16.80
N VAL A 89 -8.81 -10.86 15.79
CA VAL A 89 -7.72 -10.52 14.86
C VAL A 89 -6.52 -9.92 15.61
N ASP A 90 -6.74 -8.92 16.47
CA ASP A 90 -5.68 -8.28 17.24
C ASP A 90 -4.96 -9.29 18.15
N ALA A 91 -5.73 -10.15 18.85
CA ALA A 91 -5.17 -11.18 19.72
C ALA A 91 -4.36 -12.22 18.93
N ALA A 92 -4.89 -12.69 17.80
CA ALA A 92 -4.25 -13.68 16.94
C ALA A 92 -2.94 -13.15 16.35
N LEU A 93 -2.96 -11.90 15.85
CA LEU A 93 -1.78 -11.26 15.29
C LEU A 93 -0.72 -10.99 16.37
N LYS A 94 -1.12 -10.52 17.55
CA LYS A 94 -0.21 -10.31 18.69
C LYS A 94 0.45 -11.61 19.14
N TRP A 95 -0.32 -12.70 19.27
CA TRP A 95 0.21 -14.02 19.59
C TRP A 95 1.20 -14.49 18.51
N SER A 96 0.80 -14.41 17.24
CA SER A 96 1.64 -14.85 16.13
C SER A 96 2.94 -14.04 16.03
N ALA A 97 2.90 -12.73 16.31
CA ALA A 97 4.07 -11.88 16.32
C ALA A 97 5.07 -12.31 17.40
N LYS A 98 4.57 -12.57 18.61
CA LYS A 98 5.39 -13.04 19.73
C LYS A 98 6.07 -14.37 19.43
N VAL A 99 5.35 -15.31 18.81
CA VAL A 99 5.85 -16.68 18.59
C VAL A 99 6.73 -16.80 17.34
N SER A 100 6.39 -16.10 16.26
CA SER A 100 7.16 -16.14 14.99
C SER A 100 8.37 -15.20 14.97
N GLY A 101 8.42 -14.25 15.91
CA GLY A 101 9.37 -13.13 15.89
C GLY A 101 8.87 -11.94 15.06
N GLN A 102 7.96 -12.18 14.09
CA GLN A 102 7.51 -11.19 13.11
C GLN A 102 6.74 -10.06 13.79
N ALA A 103 7.32 -8.85 13.86
CA ALA A 103 6.68 -7.70 14.51
C ALA A 103 5.30 -7.38 13.91
N GLY A 104 5.13 -7.64 12.61
CA GLY A 104 3.85 -7.55 11.89
C GLY A 104 2.88 -8.69 12.16
N GLY A 105 3.28 -9.78 12.83
CA GLY A 105 2.54 -11.04 12.91
C GLY A 105 2.89 -12.00 11.76
N ASP A 106 2.43 -13.24 11.87
CA ASP A 106 2.67 -14.28 10.86
C ASP A 106 2.16 -13.86 9.47
N PRO A 107 3.00 -13.83 8.42
CA PRO A 107 2.60 -13.39 7.08
C PRO A 107 1.42 -14.19 6.48
N THR A 108 1.37 -15.50 6.75
CA THR A 108 0.30 -16.34 6.21
C THR A 108 -1.03 -16.09 6.93
N LEU A 109 -1.01 -15.91 8.26
CA LEU A 109 -2.18 -15.49 9.02
C LEU A 109 -2.66 -14.09 8.60
N ARG A 110 -1.73 -13.14 8.40
CA ARG A 110 -2.04 -11.81 7.85
C ARG A 110 -2.75 -11.91 6.50
N LEU A 111 -2.24 -12.74 5.59
CA LEU A 111 -2.85 -12.98 4.29
C LEU A 111 -4.28 -13.52 4.41
N SER A 112 -4.53 -14.50 5.29
CA SER A 112 -5.88 -15.03 5.52
C SER A 112 -6.85 -13.96 6.07
N VAL A 113 -6.41 -13.16 7.04
CA VAL A 113 -7.20 -12.03 7.57
C VAL A 113 -7.49 -11.00 6.48
N ALA A 114 -6.49 -10.69 5.65
CA ALA A 114 -6.64 -9.73 4.57
C ALA A 114 -7.64 -10.23 3.51
N LYS A 115 -7.55 -11.51 3.11
CA LYS A 115 -8.52 -12.16 2.20
C LYS A 115 -9.94 -12.17 2.76
N LEU A 116 -10.10 -12.37 4.08
CA LEU A 116 -11.41 -12.29 4.76
C LEU A 116 -12.04 -10.89 4.62
N TYR A 117 -11.29 -9.82 4.83
CA TYR A 117 -11.84 -8.47 4.65
C TYR A 117 -12.03 -8.10 3.17
N ALA A 118 -11.15 -8.57 2.29
CA ALA A 118 -11.23 -8.31 0.85
C ALA A 118 -12.48 -8.95 0.22
N ARG A 119 -12.81 -10.20 0.58
CA ARG A 119 -14.03 -10.88 0.08
C ARG A 119 -15.33 -10.20 0.53
N GLU A 120 -15.27 -9.40 1.59
CA GLU A 120 -16.38 -8.60 2.11
C GLU A 120 -16.40 -7.17 1.52
N GLY A 121 -15.53 -6.87 0.55
CA GLY A 121 -15.43 -5.55 -0.08
C GLY A 121 -14.78 -4.48 0.81
N SER A 122 -14.24 -4.87 1.97
CA SER A 122 -13.59 -3.97 2.93
C SER A 122 -12.10 -3.81 2.62
N PHE A 123 -11.80 -3.33 1.41
CA PHE A 123 -10.42 -3.20 0.90
C PHE A 123 -9.54 -2.32 1.79
N HIS A 124 -10.06 -1.19 2.29
CA HIS A 124 -9.34 -0.29 3.19
C HIS A 124 -8.90 -0.94 4.52
N ILE A 125 -9.61 -1.98 4.98
CA ILE A 125 -9.21 -2.75 6.17
C ILE A 125 -8.25 -3.87 5.77
N ALA A 126 -8.45 -4.47 4.59
CA ALA A 126 -7.63 -5.56 4.08
C ALA A 126 -6.19 -5.12 3.73
N GLU A 127 -6.02 -4.00 3.04
CA GLU A 127 -4.73 -3.50 2.51
C GLU A 127 -3.64 -3.41 3.60
N PRO A 128 -3.87 -2.84 4.79
CA PRO A 128 -2.88 -2.85 5.86
C PRO A 128 -2.41 -4.25 6.30
N HIS A 129 -3.26 -5.27 6.19
CA HIS A 129 -2.86 -6.65 6.50
C HIS A 129 -1.96 -7.25 5.40
N TYR A 130 -2.26 -6.99 4.12
CA TYR A 130 -1.39 -7.39 3.01
C TYR A 130 -0.02 -6.72 3.10
N LEU A 131 0.00 -5.40 3.34
CA LEU A 131 1.24 -4.64 3.52
C LEU A 131 2.08 -5.18 4.67
N ALA A 132 1.47 -5.40 5.83
CA ALA A 132 2.17 -5.99 6.97
C ALA A 132 2.72 -7.40 6.69
N GLY A 133 1.99 -8.22 5.92
CA GLY A 133 2.45 -9.55 5.54
C GLY A 133 3.61 -9.55 4.53
N CYS A 134 3.85 -8.45 3.82
CA CYS A 134 4.98 -8.30 2.91
C CYS A 134 6.28 -7.89 3.61
N ILE A 135 6.21 -7.44 4.86
CA ILE A 135 7.33 -6.86 5.60
C ILE A 135 7.94 -7.92 6.49
N ARG A 136 9.25 -8.14 6.34
CA ARG A 136 10.00 -9.10 7.15
C ARG A 136 10.59 -8.42 8.37
N ASP A 137 10.80 -9.19 9.43
CA ASP A 137 11.51 -8.70 10.60
C ASP A 137 12.86 -8.07 10.27
N GLY A 138 13.13 -6.98 10.97
CA GLY A 138 14.33 -6.19 10.77
C GLY A 138 14.26 -5.28 9.55
N SER A 139 13.48 -5.56 8.51
CA SER A 139 13.46 -4.73 7.29
C SER A 139 13.05 -3.28 7.59
N GLY A 140 12.15 -3.06 8.55
CA GLY A 140 11.71 -1.70 8.92
C GLY A 140 12.70 -0.87 9.74
N ALA A 141 13.77 -1.46 10.31
CA ALA A 141 14.64 -0.76 11.25
C ALA A 141 15.87 -0.11 10.58
N ALA A 142 16.26 1.08 11.07
CA ALA A 142 17.44 1.76 10.57
C ALA A 142 18.71 0.91 10.78
N GLY A 143 19.49 0.74 9.72
CA GLY A 143 20.74 -0.03 9.74
C GLY A 143 20.59 -1.53 9.47
N GLN A 144 19.35 -2.05 9.38
CA GLN A 144 19.11 -3.44 8.98
C GLN A 144 19.24 -3.63 7.46
N PRO A 145 19.51 -4.86 6.99
CA PRO A 145 19.63 -5.17 5.57
C PRO A 145 18.38 -4.78 4.79
N ILE A 146 18.57 -4.35 3.55
CA ILE A 146 17.48 -4.17 2.59
C ILE A 146 17.09 -5.55 2.08
N ASP A 147 15.81 -5.90 2.17
CA ASP A 147 15.32 -7.20 1.69
C ASP A 147 15.21 -7.20 0.17
N ALA A 148 16.22 -7.77 -0.49
CA ALA A 148 16.24 -7.98 -1.93
C ALA A 148 16.01 -9.45 -2.33
N SER A 149 15.81 -10.35 -1.35
CA SER A 149 15.58 -11.77 -1.61
C SER A 149 14.11 -12.04 -1.91
N ILE A 150 13.81 -12.57 -3.09
CA ILE A 150 12.45 -13.02 -3.42
C ILE A 150 12.30 -14.48 -2.99
N GLU A 151 11.85 -14.71 -1.77
CA GLU A 151 11.61 -16.10 -1.30
C GLU A 151 10.13 -16.46 -1.27
N ASP A 152 9.24 -15.50 -0.98
CA ASP A 152 7.79 -15.70 -1.01
C ASP A 152 7.11 -14.57 -1.80
N LYS A 153 6.46 -14.96 -2.90
CA LYS A 153 5.71 -14.05 -3.78
C LYS A 153 4.24 -13.97 -3.44
N THR A 154 3.75 -14.87 -2.59
CA THR A 154 2.32 -15.10 -2.37
C THR A 154 1.60 -13.85 -1.86
N VAL A 155 2.15 -13.19 -0.84
CA VAL A 155 1.55 -11.98 -0.26
C VAL A 155 1.60 -10.79 -1.22
N PRO A 156 2.75 -10.41 -1.83
CA PRO A 156 2.79 -9.27 -2.76
C PRO A 156 1.99 -9.50 -4.06
N GLU A 157 1.89 -10.74 -4.57
CA GLU A 157 1.00 -11.07 -5.70
C GLU A 157 -0.47 -10.89 -5.31
N ALA A 158 -0.87 -11.38 -4.13
CA ALA A 158 -2.24 -11.22 -3.65
C ALA A 158 -2.59 -9.76 -3.29
N LEU A 159 -1.61 -8.95 -2.86
CA LEU A 159 -1.76 -7.49 -2.74
C LEU A 159 -1.98 -6.83 -4.10
N ALA A 160 -1.27 -7.26 -5.14
CA ALA A 160 -1.51 -6.76 -6.49
C ALA A 160 -2.94 -7.08 -6.99
N GLU A 161 -3.43 -8.29 -6.72
CA GLU A 161 -4.83 -8.65 -7.00
C GLU A 161 -5.81 -7.78 -6.22
N LEU A 162 -5.54 -7.51 -4.94
CA LEU A 162 -6.36 -6.63 -4.10
C LEU A 162 -6.48 -5.24 -4.72
N GLU A 163 -5.35 -4.59 -5.04
CA GLU A 163 -5.34 -3.22 -5.54
C GLU A 163 -6.02 -3.10 -6.91
N VAL A 164 -5.88 -4.09 -7.79
CA VAL A 164 -6.58 -4.10 -9.08
C VAL A 164 -8.08 -4.30 -8.91
N ASN A 165 -8.51 -5.18 -7.99
CA ASN A 165 -9.93 -5.36 -7.68
C ASN A 165 -10.54 -4.12 -7.03
N TRP A 166 -9.79 -3.46 -6.13
CA TRP A 166 -10.23 -2.24 -5.50
C TRP A 166 -10.31 -1.08 -6.50
N LEU A 167 -9.32 -0.93 -7.38
CA LEU A 167 -9.35 0.01 -8.51
C LEU A 167 -10.60 -0.18 -9.36
N LYS A 168 -10.97 -1.42 -9.67
CA LYS A 168 -12.18 -1.71 -10.45
C LYS A 168 -13.45 -1.23 -9.74
N GLN A 169 -13.59 -1.53 -8.45
CA GLN A 169 -14.74 -1.09 -7.64
C GLN A 169 -14.77 0.44 -7.49
N HIS A 170 -13.62 1.05 -7.26
CA HIS A 170 -13.48 2.49 -7.13
C HIS A 170 -13.85 3.21 -8.43
N ALA A 171 -13.38 2.70 -9.57
CA ALA A 171 -13.74 3.21 -10.89
C ALA A 171 -15.23 3.03 -11.22
N GLU A 172 -15.86 1.96 -10.73
CA GLU A 172 -17.30 1.76 -10.88
C GLU A 172 -18.06 2.81 -10.08
N ALA A 173 -17.72 2.99 -8.81
CA ALA A 173 -18.29 4.03 -7.96
C ALA A 173 -18.11 5.43 -8.59
N ALA A 174 -16.92 5.71 -9.13
CA ALA A 174 -16.62 6.97 -9.81
C ALA A 174 -17.51 7.21 -11.04
N ALA A 175 -17.68 6.19 -11.89
CA ALA A 175 -18.51 6.26 -13.10
C ALA A 175 -20.02 6.38 -12.80
N THR A 176 -20.45 5.95 -11.61
CA THR A 176 -21.86 6.06 -11.18
C THR A 176 -22.20 7.36 -10.44
N GLN A 177 -21.24 8.28 -10.29
CA GLN A 177 -21.51 9.58 -9.68
C GLN A 177 -22.52 10.40 -10.49
N GLU A 178 -23.38 11.15 -9.81
CA GLU A 178 -24.38 12.00 -10.45
C GLU A 178 -23.70 13.05 -11.36
N GLY A 179 -24.09 13.08 -12.63
CA GLY A 179 -23.53 13.98 -13.64
C GLY A 179 -22.25 13.48 -14.32
N GLU A 180 -21.78 12.28 -13.99
CA GLU A 180 -20.62 11.67 -14.66
C GLU A 180 -20.99 11.11 -16.04
N THR A 181 -20.07 11.28 -17.00
CA THR A 181 -20.25 10.81 -18.39
C THR A 181 -19.14 9.88 -18.86
N ARG A 182 -18.02 9.82 -18.13
CA ARG A 182 -16.89 8.95 -18.43
C ARG A 182 -17.19 7.52 -18.01
N GLU A 183 -16.79 6.57 -18.84
CA GLU A 183 -16.94 5.14 -18.57
C GLU A 183 -15.97 4.66 -17.47
N GLN A 184 -16.33 3.57 -16.78
CA GLN A 184 -15.49 2.92 -15.77
C GLN A 184 -14.04 2.68 -16.25
N ALA A 185 -13.86 2.27 -17.51
CA ALA A 185 -12.53 1.99 -18.08
C ALA A 185 -11.62 3.23 -18.11
N VAL A 186 -12.19 4.43 -18.22
CA VAL A 186 -11.44 5.70 -18.16
C VAL A 186 -10.86 5.89 -16.77
N PHE A 187 -11.68 5.73 -15.72
CA PHE A 187 -11.23 5.84 -14.33
C PHE A 187 -10.21 4.77 -13.98
N GLN A 188 -10.42 3.51 -14.38
CA GLN A 188 -9.42 2.46 -14.17
C GLN A 188 -8.06 2.84 -14.76
N ARG A 189 -8.03 3.46 -15.94
CA ARG A 189 -6.78 3.89 -16.59
C ARG A 189 -6.14 5.09 -15.91
N LEU A 190 -6.93 6.08 -15.51
CA LEU A 190 -6.44 7.32 -14.88
C LEU A 190 -5.93 7.07 -13.46
N GLU A 191 -6.63 6.23 -12.70
CA GLU A 191 -6.34 6.02 -11.27
C GLU A 191 -5.40 4.83 -11.01
N ALA A 192 -5.09 4.00 -12.02
CA ALA A 192 -4.27 2.79 -11.84
C ALA A 192 -2.96 3.03 -11.08
N GLY A 193 -2.21 4.08 -11.43
CA GLY A 193 -0.95 4.32 -10.77
C GLY A 193 -1.09 4.84 -9.34
N LYS A 194 -2.18 5.52 -8.97
CA LYS A 194 -2.43 5.87 -7.56
C LYS A 194 -2.60 4.61 -6.71
N PHE A 195 -3.36 3.62 -7.20
CA PHE A 195 -3.49 2.32 -6.52
C PHE A 195 -2.16 1.55 -6.44
N ALA A 196 -1.30 1.65 -7.46
CA ALA A 196 0.06 1.12 -7.36
C ALA A 196 0.89 1.82 -6.27
N LEU A 197 0.77 3.15 -6.15
CA LEU A 197 1.52 3.96 -5.18
C LEU A 197 1.14 3.66 -3.73
N ARG A 198 -0.15 3.42 -3.47
CA ARG A 198 -0.66 3.03 -2.14
C ARG A 198 0.05 1.82 -1.55
N ALA A 199 0.40 0.86 -2.40
CA ALA A 199 1.10 -0.33 -1.97
C ALA A 199 2.62 -0.16 -2.03
N VAL A 200 3.18 0.32 -3.15
CA VAL A 200 4.62 0.30 -3.36
C VAL A 200 5.36 1.30 -2.46
N LEU A 201 4.81 2.49 -2.21
CA LEU A 201 5.51 3.51 -1.40
C LEU A 201 5.69 3.06 0.06
N PRO A 202 4.66 2.52 0.75
CA PRO A 202 4.84 1.97 2.08
C PRO A 202 5.79 0.78 2.17
N LEU A 203 5.80 -0.11 1.16
CA LEU A 203 6.72 -1.25 1.10
C LEU A 203 8.17 -0.78 0.96
N LEU A 204 8.42 0.15 0.03
CA LEU A 204 9.75 0.72 -0.20
C LEU A 204 10.26 1.49 1.02
N ALA A 205 9.40 2.29 1.66
CA ALA A 205 9.73 3.01 2.89
C ALA A 205 10.14 2.06 4.04
N GLN A 206 9.59 0.83 4.05
CA GLN A 206 9.88 -0.21 5.05
C GLN A 206 10.91 -1.25 4.57
N ARG A 207 11.69 -0.90 3.54
CA ARG A 207 12.79 -1.69 2.97
C ARG A 207 12.41 -3.05 2.37
N ALA A 208 11.14 -3.26 2.05
CA ALA A 208 10.63 -4.48 1.42
C ALA A 208 10.80 -4.42 -0.11
N LEU A 209 12.05 -4.40 -0.58
CA LEU A 209 12.39 -4.17 -2.00
C LEU A 209 11.94 -5.33 -2.90
N SER A 210 12.17 -6.58 -2.48
CA SER A 210 11.72 -7.80 -3.17
C SER A 210 10.19 -7.83 -3.33
N ALA A 211 9.47 -7.58 -2.23
CA ALA A 211 8.01 -7.50 -2.24
C ALA A 211 7.49 -6.37 -3.16
N SER A 212 8.15 -5.21 -3.16
CA SER A 212 7.82 -4.08 -4.03
C SER A 212 7.95 -4.43 -5.52
N GLN A 213 9.00 -5.17 -5.89
CA GLN A 213 9.20 -5.66 -7.27
C GLN A 213 8.11 -6.66 -7.68
N VAL A 214 7.83 -7.65 -6.83
CA VAL A 214 6.81 -8.67 -7.10
C VAL A 214 5.44 -8.02 -7.21
N PHE A 215 5.10 -7.12 -6.29
CA PHE A 215 3.86 -6.34 -6.34
C PHE A 215 3.75 -5.55 -7.64
N LEU A 216 4.73 -4.69 -7.97
CA LEU A 216 4.62 -3.82 -9.15
C LEU A 216 4.55 -4.61 -10.46
N SER A 217 5.32 -5.69 -10.59
CA SER A 217 5.28 -6.54 -11.78
C SER A 217 3.93 -7.22 -11.95
N SER A 218 3.38 -7.77 -10.86
CA SER A 218 2.07 -8.44 -10.85
C SER A 218 0.93 -7.44 -11.08
N PHE A 219 0.96 -6.30 -10.39
CA PHE A 219 -0.02 -5.22 -10.53
C PHE A 219 -0.05 -4.72 -11.96
N SER A 220 1.13 -4.39 -12.53
CA SER A 220 1.22 -3.89 -13.91
C SER A 220 0.71 -4.92 -14.91
N GLN A 221 1.04 -6.19 -14.73
CA GLN A 221 0.54 -7.27 -15.59
C GLN A 221 -0.99 -7.41 -15.51
N LEU A 222 -1.56 -7.38 -14.30
CA LEU A 222 -3.01 -7.51 -14.09
C LEU A 222 -3.76 -6.27 -14.60
N ALA A 223 -3.33 -5.08 -14.21
CA ALA A 223 -3.95 -3.81 -14.60
C ALA A 223 -3.94 -3.61 -16.12
N THR A 224 -2.82 -3.93 -16.80
CA THR A 224 -2.73 -3.77 -18.26
C THR A 224 -3.56 -4.79 -19.04
N LYS A 225 -3.82 -5.98 -18.48
CA LYS A 225 -4.76 -6.95 -19.05
C LYS A 225 -6.21 -6.53 -18.89
N GLN A 226 -6.56 -5.88 -17.78
CA GLN A 226 -7.94 -5.51 -17.45
C GLN A 226 -8.36 -4.14 -18.00
N THR A 227 -7.39 -3.24 -18.18
CA THR A 227 -7.66 -1.84 -18.54
C THR A 227 -7.21 -1.54 -19.97
N SER A 228 -8.18 -1.31 -20.86
CA SER A 228 -7.89 -0.94 -22.24
C SER A 228 -7.06 0.34 -22.33
N LYS A 229 -6.16 0.41 -23.32
CA LYS A 229 -5.29 1.57 -23.60
C LYS A 229 -4.37 1.99 -22.44
N LEU A 230 -4.24 1.19 -21.37
CA LEU A 230 -3.25 1.44 -20.32
C LEU A 230 -1.84 1.09 -20.77
N LEU A 231 -1.66 -0.06 -21.45
CA LEU A 231 -0.38 -0.47 -22.01
C LEU A 231 -0.10 0.29 -23.33
N ILE A 232 1.08 0.89 -23.45
CA ILE A 232 1.50 1.53 -24.70
C ILE A 232 2.00 0.44 -25.68
N PRO A 233 1.61 0.49 -26.97
CA PRO A 233 1.95 -0.52 -27.98
C PRO A 233 3.41 -0.39 -28.48
N ILE A 234 4.38 -0.49 -27.57
CA ILE A 234 5.80 -0.66 -27.90
C ILE A 234 6.19 -2.14 -27.71
N GLN A 235 7.25 -2.59 -28.39
CA GLN A 235 7.76 -3.96 -28.24
C GLN A 235 9.29 -3.97 -28.05
N PRO A 236 9.83 -4.71 -27.07
CA PRO A 236 9.09 -5.48 -26.06
C PRO A 236 8.41 -4.56 -25.02
N ASN A 237 7.26 -4.99 -24.49
CA ASN A 237 6.61 -4.39 -23.32
C ASN A 237 6.01 -5.52 -22.46
N PRO A 238 6.59 -5.84 -21.28
CA PRO A 238 7.58 -5.04 -20.55
C PRO A 238 8.97 -5.06 -21.19
N LYS A 239 9.79 -4.07 -20.83
CA LYS A 239 11.18 -3.95 -21.25
C LYS A 239 12.13 -3.91 -20.04
N PRO A 240 13.41 -4.26 -20.20
CA PRO A 240 14.38 -4.09 -19.14
C PRO A 240 14.49 -2.64 -18.68
N TYR A 241 14.57 -2.41 -17.37
CA TYR A 241 14.95 -1.12 -16.82
C TYR A 241 16.37 -0.78 -17.26
N THR A 242 16.54 0.38 -17.89
CA THR A 242 17.85 0.88 -18.32
C THR A 242 18.13 2.18 -17.57
N PRO A 243 19.14 2.22 -16.68
CA PRO A 243 19.48 3.45 -15.99
C PRO A 243 20.07 4.49 -16.96
N GLN A 244 20.05 5.77 -16.56
CA GLN A 244 20.72 6.83 -17.31
C GLN A 244 22.23 6.50 -17.46
N PRO A 245 22.91 6.91 -18.54
CA PRO A 245 24.32 6.57 -18.77
C PRO A 245 25.25 6.89 -17.58
N ALA A 246 25.01 8.02 -16.90
CA ALA A 246 25.77 8.43 -15.71
C ALA A 246 25.64 7.45 -14.51
N LEU A 247 24.58 6.65 -14.49
CA LEU A 247 24.27 5.70 -13.42
C LEU A 247 24.60 4.25 -13.81
N ALA A 248 25.07 3.98 -15.03
CA ALA A 248 25.21 2.63 -15.57
C ALA A 248 26.17 1.73 -14.76
N ASN A 249 27.19 2.33 -14.12
CA ASN A 249 28.18 1.60 -13.31
C ASN A 249 27.77 1.43 -11.84
N ILE A 250 26.59 1.91 -11.45
CA ILE A 250 26.08 1.75 -10.08
C ILE A 250 25.31 0.43 -10.00
N PRO A 251 25.72 -0.50 -9.11
CA PRO A 251 25.10 -1.81 -9.01
C PRO A 251 23.63 -1.70 -8.59
N SER A 252 22.78 -2.55 -9.16
CA SER A 252 21.38 -2.70 -8.77
C SER A 252 21.20 -3.93 -7.90
N ALA A 253 20.40 -3.82 -6.85
CA ALA A 253 19.90 -4.97 -6.10
C ALA A 253 18.86 -5.79 -6.91
N LEU A 254 18.28 -5.19 -7.96
CA LEU A 254 17.33 -5.83 -8.88
C LEU A 254 17.89 -5.73 -10.32
N PRO A 255 18.86 -6.57 -10.72
CA PRO A 255 19.53 -6.45 -12.02
C PRO A 255 18.61 -6.74 -13.21
N ASP A 256 17.64 -7.64 -13.05
CA ASP A 256 16.72 -8.07 -14.12
C ASP A 256 15.37 -7.34 -14.09
N LEU A 257 15.31 -6.18 -13.43
CA LEU A 257 14.07 -5.42 -13.28
C LEU A 257 13.43 -5.11 -14.63
N GLN A 258 12.19 -5.54 -14.80
CA GLN A 258 11.37 -5.25 -15.97
C GLN A 258 10.39 -4.11 -15.66
N ILE A 259 10.17 -3.24 -16.63
CA ILE A 259 9.22 -2.13 -16.54
C ILE A 259 8.22 -2.19 -17.70
N TYR A 260 6.95 -1.99 -17.37
CA TYR A 260 5.87 -1.77 -18.30
C TYR A 260 5.82 -0.30 -18.70
N VAL A 261 5.76 -0.03 -20.00
CA VAL A 261 5.54 1.34 -20.49
C VAL A 261 4.05 1.55 -20.65
N THR A 262 3.50 2.45 -19.85
CA THR A 262 2.05 2.67 -19.73
C THR A 262 1.68 4.12 -20.05
N SER A 263 0.40 4.36 -20.29
CA SER A 263 -0.13 5.72 -20.46
C SER A 263 -0.36 6.44 -19.13
N ASN A 264 -0.12 5.79 -17.99
CA ASN A 264 -0.40 6.33 -16.66
C ASN A 264 0.91 6.87 -16.01
N PRO A 265 1.00 8.18 -15.72
CA PRO A 265 2.23 8.79 -15.22
C PRO A 265 2.64 8.27 -13.84
N ASP A 266 1.68 8.06 -12.92
CA ASP A 266 1.94 7.56 -11.57
C ASP A 266 2.52 6.13 -11.59
N LEU A 267 2.00 5.28 -12.47
CA LEU A 267 2.49 3.92 -12.67
C LEU A 267 3.88 3.91 -13.33
N ASN A 268 4.15 4.84 -14.25
CA ASN A 268 5.48 4.99 -14.82
C ASN A 268 6.47 5.52 -13.76
N PHE A 269 6.06 6.47 -12.93
CA PHE A 269 6.86 7.01 -11.83
C PHE A 269 7.22 5.91 -10.82
N SER A 270 6.25 5.11 -10.36
CA SER A 270 6.51 4.03 -9.39
C SER A 270 7.55 3.02 -9.88
N GLN A 271 7.49 2.64 -11.17
CA GLN A 271 8.44 1.72 -11.79
C GLN A 271 9.84 2.33 -11.94
N MET A 272 9.93 3.61 -12.35
CA MET A 272 11.20 4.32 -12.43
C MET A 272 11.83 4.58 -11.06
N ALA A 273 11.00 4.89 -10.06
CA ALA A 273 11.40 5.04 -8.67
C ALA A 273 11.98 3.73 -8.13
N LEU A 274 11.31 2.59 -8.36
CA LEU A 274 11.82 1.27 -7.98
C LEU A 274 13.21 1.00 -8.60
N GLY A 275 13.42 1.35 -9.87
CA GLY A 275 14.72 1.19 -10.53
C GLY A 275 15.84 2.00 -9.86
N LEU A 276 15.61 3.28 -9.57
CA LEU A 276 16.60 4.12 -8.87
C LEU A 276 16.83 3.63 -7.43
N ILE A 277 15.78 3.21 -6.73
CA ILE A 277 15.87 2.66 -5.37
C ILE A 277 16.66 1.35 -5.37
N ALA A 278 16.48 0.49 -6.37
CA ALA A 278 17.24 -0.74 -6.53
C ALA A 278 18.75 -0.45 -6.72
N GLN A 279 19.12 0.61 -7.44
CA GLN A 279 20.52 1.07 -7.52
C GLN A 279 21.04 1.59 -6.17
N GLY A 280 20.23 2.35 -5.43
CA GLY A 280 20.58 2.81 -4.09
C GLY A 280 20.81 1.64 -3.12
N ALA A 281 19.92 0.65 -3.16
CA ALA A 281 20.02 -0.58 -2.38
C ALA A 281 21.25 -1.42 -2.75
N GLY A 282 21.49 -1.62 -4.05
CA GLY A 282 22.64 -2.37 -4.55
C GLY A 282 23.97 -1.73 -4.16
N TYR A 283 24.06 -0.40 -4.26
CA TYR A 283 25.23 0.35 -3.80
C TYR A 283 25.48 0.18 -2.30
N LYS A 284 24.44 0.37 -1.47
CA LYS A 284 24.55 0.25 0.00
C LYS A 284 24.87 -1.16 0.47
N SER A 285 24.45 -2.18 -0.28
CA SER A 285 24.80 -3.58 0.02
C SER A 285 26.25 -3.91 -0.35
N SER A 286 26.75 -3.34 -1.47
CA SER A 286 28.05 -3.72 -2.05
C SER A 286 29.22 -2.86 -1.57
N ARG A 287 28.97 -1.64 -1.11
CA ARG A 287 30.02 -0.65 -0.79
C ARG A 287 29.75 0.07 0.53
N ARG A 288 30.83 0.47 1.20
CA ARG A 288 30.79 1.37 2.34
C ARG A 288 31.06 2.80 1.88
N GLY A 289 30.16 3.72 2.19
CA GLY A 289 30.31 5.13 1.84
C GLY A 289 28.97 5.79 1.53
N ALA A 290 28.99 7.11 1.37
CA ALA A 290 27.82 7.86 0.94
C ALA A 290 27.39 7.46 -0.48
N VAL A 291 26.09 7.51 -0.75
CA VAL A 291 25.52 7.28 -2.07
C VAL A 291 26.06 8.31 -3.08
N PRO A 292 26.45 7.90 -4.32
CA PRO A 292 27.02 8.81 -5.31
C PRO A 292 26.11 10.00 -5.64
N LEU A 293 26.71 11.16 -5.89
CA LEU A 293 25.97 12.40 -6.09
C LEU A 293 25.05 12.32 -7.33
N GLU A 294 25.48 11.61 -8.37
CA GLU A 294 24.73 11.39 -9.60
C GLU A 294 23.42 10.66 -9.31
N LEU A 295 23.46 9.59 -8.51
CA LEU A 295 22.26 8.84 -8.13
C LEU A 295 21.34 9.66 -7.22
N ARG A 296 21.92 10.40 -6.26
CA ARG A 296 21.15 11.32 -5.41
C ARG A 296 20.43 12.38 -6.23
N ASN A 297 21.11 12.99 -7.19
CA ASN A 297 20.54 14.02 -8.06
C ASN A 297 19.47 13.44 -8.99
N ALA A 298 19.66 12.24 -9.52
CA ALA A 298 18.65 11.55 -10.33
C ALA A 298 17.37 11.31 -9.53
N TRP A 299 17.48 10.81 -8.30
CA TRP A 299 16.35 10.64 -7.39
C TRP A 299 15.64 11.98 -7.08
N ILE A 300 16.40 13.00 -6.67
CA ILE A 300 15.86 14.33 -6.38
C ILE A 300 15.12 14.90 -7.60
N SER A 301 15.68 14.74 -8.79
CA SER A 301 15.07 15.24 -10.03
C SER A 301 13.73 14.55 -10.31
N VAL A 302 13.68 13.21 -10.19
CA VAL A 302 12.46 12.43 -10.43
C VAL A 302 11.37 12.76 -9.40
N VAL A 303 11.71 12.85 -8.12
CA VAL A 303 10.75 13.22 -7.07
C VAL A 303 10.22 14.65 -7.26
N ARG A 304 11.10 15.62 -7.55
CA ARG A 304 10.68 17.01 -7.79
C ARG A 304 9.85 17.16 -9.05
N GLN A 305 10.18 16.42 -10.10
CA GLN A 305 9.36 16.39 -11.31
C GLN A 305 7.96 15.88 -10.98
N TYR A 306 7.87 14.74 -10.29
CA TYR A 306 6.60 14.15 -9.92
C TYR A 306 5.74 15.06 -9.01
N GLN A 307 6.36 15.70 -8.02
CA GLN A 307 5.70 16.71 -7.17
C GLN A 307 5.10 17.87 -7.96
N ARG A 308 5.74 18.30 -9.05
CA ARG A 308 5.21 19.37 -9.92
C ARG A 308 4.10 18.88 -10.84
N GLU A 309 4.16 17.63 -11.28
CA GLU A 309 3.20 17.04 -12.22
C GLU A 309 1.93 16.54 -11.53
N ALA A 310 2.00 16.16 -10.25
CA ALA A 310 0.88 15.60 -9.48
C ALA A 310 0.66 16.33 -8.13
N PRO A 311 0.53 17.67 -8.08
CA PRO A 311 0.44 18.40 -6.82
C PRO A 311 -0.75 17.98 -5.96
N GLU A 312 -1.91 17.71 -6.57
CA GLU A 312 -3.13 17.27 -5.86
C GLU A 312 -2.92 15.99 -5.06
N LEU A 313 -2.13 15.03 -5.57
CA LEU A 313 -1.84 13.79 -4.85
C LEU A 313 -1.08 14.06 -3.54
N PHE A 314 -0.15 15.00 -3.54
CA PHE A 314 0.63 15.35 -2.35
C PHE A 314 -0.19 16.15 -1.32
N GLU A 315 -1.26 16.82 -1.75
CA GLU A 315 -2.19 17.53 -0.88
C GLU A 315 -3.22 16.57 -0.26
N GLU A 316 -3.72 15.62 -1.04
CA GLU A 316 -4.78 14.69 -0.63
C GLU A 316 -4.23 13.48 0.16
N GLU A 317 -3.05 12.98 -0.21
CA GLU A 317 -2.50 11.73 0.32
C GLU A 317 -1.20 11.97 1.10
N GLU A 318 -1.34 12.33 2.38
CA GLU A 318 -0.21 12.71 3.25
C GLU A 318 0.90 11.64 3.33
N TYR A 319 0.53 10.35 3.25
CA TYR A 319 1.48 9.25 3.30
C TYR A 319 2.51 9.28 2.14
N VAL A 320 2.18 9.91 1.00
CA VAL A 320 3.06 9.97 -0.16
C VAL A 320 4.31 10.80 0.15
N GLY A 321 4.13 11.96 0.78
CA GLY A 321 5.24 12.83 1.20
C GLY A 321 6.10 12.17 2.28
N ASP A 322 5.46 11.51 3.25
CA ASP A 322 6.14 10.78 4.32
C ASP A 322 6.98 9.63 3.75
N ALA A 323 6.40 8.81 2.90
CA ALA A 323 7.08 7.67 2.28
C ALA A 323 8.27 8.12 1.43
N LEU A 324 8.11 9.13 0.58
CA LEU A 324 9.21 9.63 -0.25
C LEU A 324 10.33 10.24 0.59
N THR A 325 10.01 10.88 1.72
CA THR A 325 11.01 11.39 2.66
C THR A 325 11.78 10.24 3.32
N ILE A 326 11.09 9.20 3.78
CA ILE A 326 11.71 7.99 4.35
C ILE A 326 12.60 7.30 3.30
N ILE A 327 12.09 7.08 2.10
CA ILE A 327 12.83 6.47 0.97
C ILE A 327 14.09 7.28 0.66
N SER A 328 13.99 8.60 0.59
CA SER A 328 15.12 9.51 0.34
C SER A 328 16.25 9.32 1.36
N SER A 329 15.90 9.16 2.64
CA SER A 329 16.85 8.89 3.71
C SER A 329 17.42 7.47 3.61
N VAL A 330 16.55 6.47 3.44
CA VAL A 330 16.91 5.04 3.46
C VAL A 330 17.86 4.66 2.32
N TYR A 331 17.60 5.13 1.10
CA TYR A 331 18.32 4.64 -0.09
C TYR A 331 19.31 5.65 -0.67
N PHE A 332 19.20 6.94 -0.35
CA PHE A 332 19.95 8.00 -1.02
C PHE A 332 20.74 8.93 -0.08
N ASP A 333 20.73 8.68 1.24
CA ASP A 333 21.40 9.52 2.24
C ASP A 333 20.96 10.99 2.17
N ILE A 334 19.69 11.23 1.81
CA ILE A 334 19.11 12.57 1.75
C ILE A 334 18.37 12.80 3.06
N ALA A 335 18.86 13.76 3.83
CA ALA A 335 18.23 14.17 5.08
C ALA A 335 16.83 14.74 4.84
N PRO A 336 15.85 14.48 5.73
CA PRO A 336 14.54 15.09 5.65
C PRO A 336 14.65 16.62 5.73
N PRO A 337 13.75 17.35 5.06
CA PRO A 337 13.71 18.80 5.16
C PRO A 337 13.48 19.21 6.62
N ARG A 338 14.29 20.16 7.12
CA ARG A 338 14.12 20.70 8.47
C ARG A 338 12.79 21.44 8.55
N ASN A 339 11.90 20.97 9.42
CA ASN A 339 10.58 21.57 9.61
C ASN A 339 10.77 22.96 10.27
N GLN A 340 10.49 24.05 9.54
CA GLN A 340 10.68 25.43 10.04
C GLN A 340 9.79 25.77 11.26
N GLY A 341 8.71 25.00 11.50
CA GLY A 341 7.83 25.18 12.66
C GLY A 341 8.50 24.91 14.03
N ASN A 342 9.57 24.12 14.07
CA ASN A 342 10.27 23.80 15.33
C ASN A 342 11.27 24.87 15.77
N MET A 343 11.51 25.94 14.99
CA MET A 343 12.54 26.92 15.34
C MET A 343 12.26 27.65 16.65
N LEU A 344 11.01 27.99 16.96
CA LEU A 344 10.66 28.65 18.23
C LEU A 344 10.84 27.70 19.42
N GLN A 345 10.47 26.42 19.26
CA GLN A 345 10.62 25.40 20.31
C GLN A 345 12.10 25.05 20.55
N ASP A 346 12.88 24.92 19.47
CA ASP A 346 14.32 24.71 19.53
C ASP A 346 15.03 25.93 20.15
N MET A 347 14.61 27.16 19.81
CA MET A 347 15.10 28.38 20.45
C MET A 347 14.72 28.48 21.92
N MET A 348 13.47 28.18 22.30
CA MET A 348 13.05 28.16 23.70
C MET A 348 13.82 27.10 24.51
N SER A 349 14.10 25.93 23.93
CA SER A 349 14.93 24.89 24.57
C SER A 349 16.40 25.31 24.74
N SER A 350 16.93 26.09 23.78
CA SER A 350 18.27 26.66 23.85
C SER A 350 18.35 27.87 24.79
N PHE A 351 17.26 28.58 25.02
CA PHE A 351 17.20 29.74 25.93
C PHE A 351 16.93 29.32 27.39
N PHE A 352 16.23 28.21 27.61
CA PHE A 352 15.89 27.70 28.95
C PHE A 352 16.91 26.69 29.52
N GLY A 353 18.11 26.58 28.94
CA GLY A 353 19.26 25.96 29.61
C GLY A 353 19.30 24.42 29.58
N GLY A 354 18.90 23.80 28.48
CA GLY A 354 19.16 22.38 28.23
C GLY A 354 20.51 22.19 27.52
N GLY A 355 21.53 21.70 28.23
CA GLY A 355 22.79 21.27 27.62
C GLY A 355 22.56 20.29 26.46
N GLY A 356 23.41 20.38 25.43
CA GLY A 356 23.29 19.72 24.13
C GLY A 356 23.17 18.19 24.17
N GLY A 357 22.00 17.71 24.58
CA GLY A 357 21.54 16.36 24.31
C GLY A 357 21.22 16.29 22.82
N GLN A 358 21.94 15.44 22.09
CA GLN A 358 21.50 14.95 20.78
C GLN A 358 20.02 14.61 20.87
N SER A 359 19.19 15.44 20.23
CA SER A 359 17.81 15.04 19.95
C SER A 359 17.91 13.74 19.18
N LYS A 360 17.43 12.64 19.78
CA LYS A 360 17.22 11.40 19.04
C LYS A 360 16.44 11.79 17.79
N PRO A 361 16.92 11.48 16.58
CA PRO A 361 16.20 11.85 15.37
C PRO A 361 14.80 11.26 15.47
N THR A 362 13.79 12.12 15.50
CA THR A 362 12.40 11.70 15.41
C THR A 362 12.26 10.95 14.11
N THR A 363 12.14 9.62 14.17
CA THR A 363 11.86 8.80 12.99
C THR A 363 10.47 9.19 12.51
N LEU A 364 10.38 9.76 11.31
CA LEU A 364 9.11 10.08 10.68
C LEU A 364 8.26 8.80 10.62
N ALA A 365 7.11 8.80 11.29
CA ALA A 365 6.20 7.68 11.27
C ALA A 365 5.43 7.70 9.95
N LEU A 366 5.50 6.62 9.19
CA LEU A 366 4.73 6.50 7.95
C LEU A 366 3.24 6.40 8.27
N LYS A 367 2.45 7.34 7.76
CA LYS A 367 0.99 7.27 7.83
C LYS A 367 0.44 6.19 6.90
N GLN A 368 -0.67 5.57 7.28
CA GLN A 368 -1.38 4.65 6.41
C GLN A 368 -2.15 5.44 5.34
N ALA A 369 -2.23 4.89 4.13
CA ALA A 369 -3.08 5.45 3.09
C ALA A 369 -4.54 5.41 3.54
N GLY A 370 -5.27 6.51 3.35
CA GLY A 370 -6.70 6.58 3.65
C GLY A 370 -7.53 5.79 2.65
N GLN A 371 -8.86 5.86 2.75
CA GLN A 371 -9.72 5.39 1.65
C GLN A 371 -9.57 6.34 0.46
N PRO A 372 -9.33 5.86 -0.78
CA PRO A 372 -9.12 6.72 -1.93
C PRO A 372 -10.39 7.56 -2.20
N ALA A 373 -10.20 8.87 -2.30
CA ALA A 373 -11.27 9.81 -2.62
C ALA A 373 -11.75 9.59 -4.06
N LEU A 374 -13.06 9.69 -4.29
CA LEU A 374 -13.61 9.59 -5.65
C LEU A 374 -13.17 10.80 -6.49
N PRO A 375 -12.79 10.60 -7.76
CA PRO A 375 -12.46 11.70 -8.67
C PRO A 375 -13.62 12.68 -8.79
N LYS A 376 -13.28 13.98 -8.91
CA LYS A 376 -14.26 15.04 -9.13
C LYS A 376 -15.02 14.81 -10.44
N VAL A 377 -16.35 14.95 -10.39
CA VAL A 377 -17.21 14.90 -11.59
C VAL A 377 -16.88 16.07 -12.51
N GLU A 378 -16.54 15.76 -13.76
CA GLU A 378 -16.25 16.77 -14.76
C GLU A 378 -17.57 17.31 -15.32
N ARG A 379 -18.05 18.43 -14.74
CA ARG A 379 -19.24 19.10 -15.27
C ARG A 379 -18.90 19.65 -16.64
N GLN A 380 -19.54 19.13 -17.69
CA GLN A 380 -19.53 19.79 -18.99
C GLN A 380 -20.03 21.22 -18.77
N GLN A 381 -19.17 22.21 -18.99
CA GLN A 381 -19.65 23.58 -19.15
C GLN A 381 -20.66 23.55 -20.31
N PRO A 382 -21.85 24.17 -20.17
CA PRO A 382 -22.78 24.23 -21.29
C PRO A 382 -22.02 24.84 -22.46
N VAL A 383 -21.96 24.11 -23.57
CA VAL A 383 -21.40 24.60 -24.83
C VAL A 383 -22.15 25.88 -25.12
N VAL A 384 -21.52 27.03 -24.91
CA VAL A 384 -22.06 28.30 -25.37
C VAL A 384 -22.15 28.15 -26.88
N ALA A 385 -23.36 27.97 -27.40
CA ALA A 385 -23.58 27.86 -28.83
C ALA A 385 -22.88 29.06 -29.49
N ALA A 386 -21.92 28.77 -30.36
CA ALA A 386 -21.22 29.80 -31.10
C ALA A 386 -22.27 30.69 -31.77
N ALA A 387 -22.22 32.00 -31.48
CA ALA A 387 -23.10 32.96 -32.12
C ALA A 387 -22.98 32.79 -33.65
N PRO A 388 -24.09 32.82 -34.40
CA PRO A 388 -24.05 32.66 -35.84
C PRO A 388 -23.13 33.73 -36.45
N THR A 389 -22.19 33.27 -37.27
CA THR A 389 -21.24 34.13 -37.99
C THR A 389 -22.02 35.17 -38.80
N PRO A 390 -21.71 36.47 -38.71
CA PRO A 390 -22.40 37.46 -39.53
C PRO A 390 -22.09 37.18 -41.00
N ALA A 391 -23.14 37.11 -41.82
CA ALA A 391 -23.05 36.89 -43.25
C ALA A 391 -22.13 37.93 -43.89
N ALA A 392 -21.16 37.46 -44.69
CA ALA A 392 -20.26 38.31 -45.43
C ALA A 392 -21.06 39.17 -46.42
N VAL A 393 -21.07 40.49 -46.17
CA VAL A 393 -21.56 41.48 -47.14
C VAL A 393 -20.49 41.58 -48.23
N ALA A 394 -20.86 41.22 -49.45
CA ALA A 394 -20.00 41.32 -50.62
C ALA A 394 -19.58 42.79 -50.84
N ALA A 395 -18.27 43.03 -50.93
CA ALA A 395 -17.72 44.32 -51.29
C ALA A 395 -18.01 44.63 -52.78
N PRO A 396 -18.36 45.88 -53.12
CA PRO A 396 -18.54 46.27 -54.52
C PRO A 396 -17.19 46.33 -55.26
N ALA A 397 -17.21 45.93 -56.53
CA ALA A 397 -16.07 45.88 -57.43
C ALA A 397 -15.42 47.27 -57.63
N ALA A 398 -14.09 47.30 -57.65
CA ALA A 398 -13.29 48.48 -57.94
C ALA A 398 -13.46 48.92 -59.42
N PRO A 399 -13.46 50.24 -59.72
CA PRO A 399 -13.44 50.73 -61.10
C PRO A 399 -12.05 50.56 -61.73
N LEU A 400 -12.05 50.34 -63.04
CA LEU A 400 -10.88 50.20 -63.91
C LEU A 400 -10.23 51.58 -64.13
N ASP A 401 -8.92 51.67 -63.94
CA ASP A 401 -8.13 52.87 -64.25
C ASP A 401 -8.00 53.05 -65.77
N GLU A 402 -8.55 54.16 -66.28
CA GLU A 402 -8.21 54.74 -67.58
C GLU A 402 -7.10 55.79 -67.34
N GLU A 403 -5.87 55.54 -67.80
CA GLU A 403 -4.91 56.58 -68.23
C GLU A 403 -3.61 55.94 -68.76
N GLU A 404 -3.53 55.73 -70.07
CA GLU A 404 -2.27 55.85 -70.83
C GLU A 404 -2.59 56.05 -72.33
N LEU A 405 -2.82 57.31 -72.72
CA LEU A 405 -2.71 57.82 -74.10
C LEU A 405 -2.17 59.25 -74.01
N ASP A 406 -0.84 59.38 -74.06
CA ASP A 406 -0.07 60.22 -75.01
C ASP A 406 1.40 60.37 -74.57
#